data_AF-A0A8J7DIW8-F1
#
_entry.id   AF-A0A8J7DIW8-F1
#
_cell.length_a   1.000
_cell.length_b   1.000
_cell.length_c   1.000
_cell.angle_alpha   90.00
_cell.angle_beta   90.00
_cell.angle_gamma   90.00
#
_symmetry.space_group_name_H-M   'P 1'
#
loop_
_entity.id
_entity.type
_entity.pdbx_description
1 polymer ?
#
loop_
_entity_poly.entity_id
_entity_poly.type
_entity_poly.pdbx_seq_one_letter_code
_entity_poly.pdbx_strand_id
1 'polypeptide(L)'
;MKAIALLLSIGVVGVFTIFGVNSRGSLGTNQNTLQEISSNQQTISHVTALGRLEPEGDIIHLSAPASNQRLAQLRVKEGDRVKVGQVIAIMDNFNQYRAIVENARAKVIVGRSRLAQVLAGEEFGQIEAQRQKVAEMEAQLFEGIKVQKTVIARQQVEVRKAEN
;
A
#
# COMPACT_ATOMS: atom_id res chain seq x y z
N MET A 1 -84.02 105.79 69.41
CA MET A 1 -85.25 104.98 69.58
C MET A 1 -85.02 103.68 68.79
N LYS A 2 -84.86 102.47 69.32
CA LYS A 2 -85.07 101.85 70.64
C LYS A 2 -83.92 100.86 70.94
N ALA A 3 -83.47 100.87 72.21
CA ALA A 3 -82.83 99.83 73.05
C ALA A 3 -81.77 98.88 72.42
N ILE A 4 -80.46 99.04 72.71
CA ILE A 4 -79.72 98.68 73.94
C ILE A 4 -79.48 97.16 74.11
N ALA A 5 -78.23 96.74 73.92
CA ALA A 5 -77.44 95.79 74.73
C ALA A 5 -76.27 95.27 73.85
N LEU A 6 -75.08 95.85 73.88
CA LEU A 6 -73.99 95.70 74.85
C LEU A 6 -73.25 94.34 74.75
N LEU A 7 -72.11 94.41 74.05
CA LEU A 7 -70.82 93.72 74.22
C LEU A 7 -70.59 92.22 73.96
N LEU A 8 -69.54 92.02 73.13
CA LEU A 8 -68.36 91.15 73.29
C LEU A 8 -68.41 89.63 72.97
N SER A 9 -67.40 89.28 72.16
CA SER A 9 -66.52 88.10 72.21
C SER A 9 -66.97 86.75 71.60
N ILE A 10 -66.28 86.38 70.52
CA ILE A 10 -65.45 85.17 70.28
C ILE A 10 -65.95 83.83 70.87
N GLY A 11 -66.01 82.79 70.01
CA GLY A 11 -65.82 81.41 70.48
C GLY A 11 -66.42 80.29 69.61
N VAL A 12 -65.57 79.66 68.80
CA VAL A 12 -65.37 78.21 68.54
C VAL A 12 -66.45 77.18 68.96
N VAL A 13 -66.64 76.15 68.11
CA VAL A 13 -66.82 74.68 68.40
C VAL A 13 -68.08 74.04 67.78
N GLY A 14 -67.87 73.03 66.91
CA GLY A 14 -68.43 71.67 67.08
C GLY A 14 -69.27 71.06 65.94
N VAL A 15 -68.75 70.13 65.11
CA VAL A 15 -68.75 68.62 65.12
C VAL A 15 -69.94 67.92 64.40
N PHE A 16 -69.61 66.83 63.66
CA PHE A 16 -70.40 65.66 63.19
C PHE A 16 -71.13 65.78 61.81
N THR A 17 -70.87 64.95 60.79
CA THR A 17 -71.06 63.48 60.73
C THR A 17 -70.37 62.80 59.50
N ILE A 18 -70.14 61.48 59.64
CA ILE A 18 -69.49 60.52 58.72
C ILE A 18 -70.55 59.57 58.11
N PHE A 19 -70.48 59.24 56.80
CA PHE A 19 -70.91 57.98 56.13
C PHE A 19 -70.71 58.13 54.60
N GLY A 20 -70.24 57.21 53.75
CA GLY A 20 -69.77 55.84 53.81
C GLY A 20 -69.65 55.23 52.39
N VAL A 21 -68.67 54.32 52.21
CA VAL A 21 -68.75 53.05 51.43
C VAL A 21 -68.54 53.01 49.88
N ASN A 22 -67.43 52.33 49.53
CA ASN A 22 -67.12 51.39 48.43
C ASN A 22 -67.44 51.69 46.94
N SER A 23 -66.37 51.70 46.13
CA SER A 23 -66.15 50.61 45.14
C SER A 23 -64.70 50.59 44.63
N ARG A 24 -64.05 49.44 44.80
CA ARG A 24 -62.73 49.09 44.24
C ARG A 24 -62.86 48.72 42.76
N GLY A 25 -61.91 49.15 41.93
CA GLY A 25 -61.80 48.71 40.54
C GLY A 25 -60.54 49.25 39.88
N SER A 26 -59.46 48.46 39.94
CA SER A 26 -58.25 48.64 39.15
C SER A 26 -58.57 48.49 37.66
N LEU A 27 -58.25 49.49 36.85
CA LEU A 27 -58.08 49.33 35.41
C LEU A 27 -56.68 49.83 35.04
N GLY A 28 -55.70 48.96 35.25
CA GLY A 28 -54.43 49.04 34.54
C GLY A 28 -54.67 48.73 33.07
N THR A 29 -54.41 49.71 32.20
CA THR A 29 -54.34 49.54 30.75
C THR A 29 -53.12 48.68 30.42
N ASN A 30 -53.30 47.36 30.48
CA ASN A 30 -52.42 46.40 29.81
C ASN A 30 -52.69 46.49 28.30
N GLN A 31 -51.97 47.37 27.61
CA GLN A 31 -51.84 47.23 26.17
C GLN A 31 -50.86 46.10 25.89
N ASN A 32 -51.47 44.93 25.73
CA ASN A 32 -50.86 43.71 25.22
C ASN A 32 -50.33 44.03 23.81
N THR A 33 -49.07 44.45 23.74
CA THR A 33 -48.37 44.58 22.47
C THR A 33 -48.02 43.15 22.06
N LEU A 34 -48.69 42.64 21.05
CA LEU A 34 -48.26 41.44 20.35
C LEU A 34 -46.87 41.75 19.80
N GLN A 35 -45.84 41.32 20.52
CA GLN A 35 -44.48 41.34 20.02
C GLN A 35 -44.48 40.45 18.78
N GLU A 36 -44.36 41.09 17.61
CA GLU A 36 -43.92 40.41 16.41
C GLU A 36 -42.68 39.61 16.79
N ILE A 37 -42.76 38.29 16.61
CA ILE A 37 -41.61 37.40 16.72
C ILE A 37 -40.70 37.84 15.58
N SER A 38 -39.85 38.83 15.86
CA SER A 38 -38.83 39.29 14.94
C SER A 38 -38.08 38.03 14.56
N SER A 39 -38.22 37.60 13.31
CA SER A 39 -37.39 36.53 12.77
C SER A 39 -35.98 37.11 12.79
N ASN A 40 -35.30 36.88 13.90
CA ASN A 40 -33.89 37.14 14.05
C ASN A 40 -33.23 36.17 13.08
N GLN A 41 -33.11 36.61 11.82
CA GLN A 41 -32.26 35.98 10.83
C GLN A 41 -30.85 36.21 11.35
N GLN A 42 -30.47 35.40 12.34
CA GLN A 42 -29.11 35.33 12.83
C GLN A 42 -28.27 34.89 11.63
N THR A 43 -27.61 35.87 11.02
CA THR A 43 -26.58 35.62 10.02
C THR A 43 -25.47 34.85 10.73
N ILE A 44 -25.50 33.53 10.57
CA ILE A 44 -24.45 32.63 11.06
C ILE A 44 -23.15 33.07 10.37
N SER A 45 -22.27 33.77 11.09
CA SER A 45 -21.04 34.30 10.51
C SER A 45 -19.94 33.24 10.44
N HIS A 46 -19.97 32.25 11.32
CA HIS A 46 -18.97 31.21 11.43
C HIS A 46 -19.62 29.88 11.81
N VAL A 47 -19.26 28.83 11.07
CA VAL A 47 -19.56 27.44 11.39
C VAL A 47 -18.26 26.81 11.88
N THR A 48 -18.25 26.29 13.10
CA THR A 48 -17.11 25.55 13.63
C THR A 48 -17.31 24.06 13.42
N ALA A 49 -16.28 23.40 12.92
CA ALA A 49 -16.24 21.96 12.78
C ALA A 49 -14.88 21.46 13.27
N LEU A 50 -14.87 20.31 13.94
CA LEU A 50 -13.64 19.60 14.25
C LEU A 50 -13.21 18.84 12.99
N GLY A 51 -11.97 19.03 12.58
CA GLY A 51 -11.33 18.31 11.49
C GLY A 51 -10.01 17.73 11.91
N ARG A 52 -9.47 16.81 11.10
CA ARG A 52 -8.11 16.29 11.23
C ARG A 52 -7.30 16.72 10.01
N LEU A 53 -6.03 17.01 10.24
CA LEU A 53 -5.08 17.22 9.16
C LEU A 53 -4.58 15.85 8.70
N GLU A 54 -4.67 15.62 7.39
CA GLU A 54 -4.10 14.45 6.74
C GLU A 54 -3.04 14.93 5.74
N PRO A 55 -1.97 14.15 5.53
CA PRO A 55 -1.01 14.44 4.48
C PRO A 55 -1.72 14.46 3.12
N GLU A 56 -1.29 15.35 2.22
CA GLU A 56 -1.80 15.41 0.85
C GLU A 56 -1.55 14.10 0.07
N GLY A 57 -0.56 13.32 0.51
CA GLY A 57 -0.21 12.01 -0.06
C GLY A 57 -0.30 10.87 0.95
N ASP A 58 -0.16 9.65 0.44
CA ASP A 58 -0.26 8.43 1.23
C ASP A 58 0.93 8.21 2.16
N ILE A 59 0.67 7.54 3.29
CA ILE A 59 1.71 7.02 4.17
C ILE A 59 2.28 5.74 3.55
N ILE A 60 3.52 5.81 3.09
CA ILE A 60 4.21 4.64 2.53
C ILE A 60 4.90 3.90 3.68
N HIS A 61 4.45 2.67 3.95
CA HIS A 61 5.14 1.76 4.86
C HIS A 61 6.24 1.00 4.12
N LEU A 62 7.48 1.21 4.52
CA LEU A 62 8.62 0.50 3.94
C LEU A 62 8.93 -0.77 4.72
N SER A 63 9.14 -1.86 4.00
CA SER A 63 9.51 -3.16 4.55
C SER A 63 10.71 -3.75 3.81
N ALA A 64 11.38 -4.71 4.44
CA ALA A 64 12.47 -5.45 3.81
C ALA A 64 11.93 -6.30 2.64
N PRO A 65 12.68 -6.44 1.53
CA PRO A 65 12.25 -7.24 0.38
C PRO A 65 11.99 -8.71 0.68
N ALA A 66 12.61 -9.30 1.71
CA ALA A 66 12.32 -10.66 2.15
C ALA A 66 12.18 -10.75 3.67
N SER A 67 11.33 -11.68 4.11
CA SER A 67 11.17 -12.04 5.52
C SER A 67 12.48 -12.60 6.08
N ASN A 68 12.88 -12.15 7.27
CA ASN A 68 14.08 -12.56 8.02
C ASN A 68 15.42 -11.95 7.55
N GLN A 69 15.42 -10.77 6.96
CA GLN A 69 16.64 -10.03 6.63
C GLN A 69 16.99 -9.01 7.72
N ARG A 70 18.29 -8.86 8.03
CA ARG A 70 18.76 -7.85 9.00
C ARG A 70 19.23 -6.60 8.26
N LEU A 71 18.99 -5.46 8.89
CA LEU A 71 19.57 -4.19 8.44
C LEU A 71 21.08 -4.20 8.71
N ALA A 72 21.90 -4.03 7.68
CA ALA A 72 23.35 -3.86 7.84
C ALA A 72 23.73 -2.39 7.97
N GLN A 73 23.10 -1.51 7.18
CA GLN A 73 23.38 -0.08 7.21
C GLN A 73 22.12 0.71 6.90
N LEU A 74 21.83 1.75 7.71
CA LEU A 74 20.84 2.78 7.41
C LEU A 74 21.56 4.03 6.88
N ARG A 75 21.09 4.60 5.77
CA ARG A 75 21.70 5.75 5.08
C ARG A 75 20.89 7.04 5.19
N VAL A 76 19.82 7.03 5.96
CA VAL A 76 18.93 8.16 6.19
C VAL A 76 18.69 8.32 7.69
N LYS A 77 18.33 9.53 8.09
CA LYS A 77 17.89 9.85 9.46
C LYS A 77 16.41 10.18 9.45
N GLU A 78 15.81 10.10 10.63
CA GLU A 78 14.42 10.53 10.82
C GLU A 78 14.28 12.02 10.47
N GLY A 79 13.24 12.35 9.70
CA GLY A 79 12.99 13.71 9.21
C GLY A 79 13.72 14.08 7.90
N ASP A 80 14.58 13.21 7.37
CA ASP A 80 15.25 13.47 6.09
C ASP A 80 14.26 13.44 4.91
N ARG A 81 14.43 14.37 3.98
CA ARG A 81 13.71 14.36 2.70
C ARG A 81 14.36 13.35 1.75
N VAL A 82 13.59 12.37 1.30
CA VAL A 82 14.03 11.33 0.35
C VAL A 82 13.43 11.52 -1.03
N LYS A 83 14.14 11.07 -2.07
CA LYS A 83 13.68 11.05 -3.46
C LYS A 83 13.33 9.63 -3.92
N VAL A 84 12.48 9.52 -4.94
CA VAL A 84 12.17 8.24 -5.58
C VAL A 84 13.46 7.59 -6.11
N GLY A 85 13.65 6.31 -5.80
CA GLY A 85 14.83 5.54 -6.19
C GLY A 85 16.08 5.76 -5.33
N GLN A 86 16.01 6.59 -4.29
CA GLN A 86 17.13 6.78 -3.36
C GLN A 86 17.35 5.53 -2.50
N VAL A 87 18.61 5.09 -2.40
CA VAL A 87 19.00 3.97 -1.52
C VAL A 87 19.04 4.44 -0.08
N ILE A 88 18.03 4.03 0.69
CA ILE A 88 17.87 4.40 2.11
C ILE A 88 18.57 3.44 3.08
N ALA A 89 18.80 2.19 2.67
CA ALA A 89 19.39 1.16 3.51
C ALA A 89 20.08 0.07 2.70
N ILE A 90 20.99 -0.67 3.36
CA ILE A 90 21.64 -1.87 2.86
C ILE A 90 21.36 -3.02 3.83
N MET A 91 20.92 -4.14 3.28
CA MET A 91 20.68 -5.38 4.02
C MET A 91 21.98 -6.20 4.16
N ASP A 92 22.05 -7.06 5.17
CA ASP A 92 23.21 -7.92 5.47
C ASP A 92 23.63 -8.87 4.32
N ASN A 93 22.66 -9.39 3.58
CA ASN A 93 22.89 -10.31 2.46
C ASN A 93 23.31 -9.65 1.14
N PHE A 94 23.57 -8.33 1.13
CA PHE A 94 23.95 -7.62 -0.10
C PHE A 94 25.14 -8.27 -0.81
N ASN A 95 26.17 -8.66 -0.07
CA ASN A 95 27.37 -9.30 -0.63
C ASN A 95 27.06 -10.70 -1.20
N GLN A 96 26.17 -11.45 -0.55
CA GLN A 96 25.74 -12.75 -1.05
C GLN A 96 24.98 -12.62 -2.36
N TYR A 97 24.02 -11.69 -2.43
CA TYR A 97 23.28 -11.44 -3.68
C TYR A 97 24.19 -10.91 -4.79
N ARG A 98 25.15 -10.05 -4.46
CA ARG A 98 26.17 -9.61 -5.42
C ARG A 98 26.93 -10.80 -6.01
N ALA A 99 27.42 -11.72 -5.16
CA ALA A 99 28.13 -12.92 -5.62
C ALA A 99 27.23 -13.85 -6.47
N ILE A 100 25.95 -14.00 -6.12
CA ILE A 100 24.99 -14.77 -6.92
C ILE A 100 24.83 -14.16 -8.31
N VAL A 101 24.69 -12.84 -8.40
CA VAL A 101 24.57 -12.13 -9.68
C VAL A 101 25.85 -12.27 -10.51
N GLU A 102 27.03 -12.16 -9.89
CA GLU A 102 28.32 -12.36 -10.56
C GLU A 102 28.47 -13.79 -11.11
N ASN A 103 28.13 -14.80 -10.31
CA ASN A 103 28.12 -16.19 -10.74
C ASN A 103 27.17 -16.43 -11.91
N ALA A 104 25.96 -15.87 -11.85
CA ALA A 104 24.98 -15.98 -12.93
C ALA A 104 25.47 -15.31 -14.21
N ARG A 105 26.11 -14.13 -14.13
CA ARG A 105 26.73 -13.47 -15.28
C ARG A 105 27.83 -14.32 -15.91
N ALA A 106 28.71 -14.90 -15.08
CA ALA A 106 29.77 -15.79 -15.57
C ALA A 106 29.19 -17.01 -16.31
N LYS A 107 28.13 -17.63 -15.79
CA LYS A 107 27.43 -18.73 -16.46
C LYS A 107 26.85 -18.33 -17.81
N VAL A 108 26.27 -17.13 -17.91
CA VAL A 108 25.75 -16.60 -19.17
C VAL A 108 26.88 -16.41 -20.19
N ILE A 109 28.05 -15.92 -19.78
CA ILE A 109 29.21 -15.75 -20.66
C ILE A 109 29.68 -17.11 -21.19
N VAL A 110 29.88 -18.09 -20.31
CA VAL A 110 30.29 -19.45 -20.72
C VAL A 110 29.27 -20.08 -21.66
N GLY A 111 27.97 -19.94 -21.37
CA GLY A 111 26.90 -20.43 -22.24
C GLY A 111 26.92 -19.80 -23.63
N ARG A 112 27.15 -18.49 -23.71
CA ARG A 112 27.30 -17.77 -24.98
C ARG A 112 28.54 -18.22 -25.75
N SER A 113 29.66 -18.44 -25.09
CA SER A 113 30.88 -18.95 -25.73
C SER A 113 30.68 -20.36 -26.29
N ARG A 114 30.02 -21.25 -25.55
CA ARG A 114 29.67 -22.59 -26.04
C ARG A 114 28.74 -22.52 -27.24
N LEU A 115 27.72 -21.67 -27.20
CA LEU A 115 26.84 -21.45 -28.34
C LEU A 115 27.64 -20.99 -29.57
N ALA A 116 28.57 -20.04 -29.38
CA ALA A 116 29.42 -19.58 -30.47
C ALA A 116 30.33 -20.70 -31.02
N GLN A 117 30.89 -21.57 -30.17
CA GLN A 117 31.70 -22.73 -30.59
C GLN A 117 30.88 -23.73 -31.42
N VAL A 118 29.67 -24.05 -30.98
CA VAL A 118 28.76 -24.95 -31.71
C VAL A 118 28.38 -24.35 -33.06
N LEU A 119 28.03 -23.05 -33.10
CA LEU A 119 27.71 -22.34 -34.34
C LEU A 119 28.94 -22.22 -35.28
N ALA A 120 30.14 -22.09 -34.72
CA ALA A 120 31.39 -21.99 -35.47
C ALA A 120 31.89 -23.33 -36.03
N GLY A 121 31.16 -24.43 -35.84
CA GLY A 121 31.49 -25.68 -36.49
C GLY A 121 32.35 -26.64 -35.66
N GLU A 122 32.75 -26.29 -34.42
CA GLU A 122 33.68 -27.11 -33.62
C GLU A 122 33.11 -28.51 -33.32
N GLU A 123 31.80 -28.62 -33.16
CA GLU A 123 31.11 -29.93 -33.03
C GLU A 123 30.86 -30.62 -34.37
N PHE A 124 30.77 -29.89 -35.49
CA PHE A 124 30.55 -30.50 -36.81
C PHE A 124 31.74 -31.38 -37.21
N GLY A 125 32.97 -30.92 -36.96
CA GLY A 125 34.17 -31.73 -37.20
C GLY A 125 34.22 -32.99 -36.32
N GLN A 126 33.77 -32.90 -35.06
CA GLN A 126 33.70 -34.06 -34.16
C GLN A 126 32.61 -35.05 -34.59
N ILE A 127 31.46 -34.57 -35.04
CA ILE A 127 30.38 -35.40 -35.58
C ILE A 127 30.84 -36.12 -36.85
N GLU A 128 31.53 -35.43 -37.76
CA GLU A 128 32.07 -36.05 -38.98
C GLU A 128 33.13 -37.11 -38.65
N ALA A 129 34.08 -36.81 -37.76
CA ALA A 129 35.07 -37.80 -37.32
C ALA A 129 34.40 -39.04 -36.69
N GLN A 130 33.37 -38.83 -35.87
CA GLN A 130 32.62 -39.92 -35.27
C GLN A 130 31.84 -40.73 -36.31
N ARG A 131 31.26 -40.09 -37.34
CA ARG A 131 30.61 -40.78 -38.47
C ARG A 131 31.60 -41.66 -39.23
N GLN A 132 32.81 -41.16 -39.51
CA GLN A 132 33.85 -41.97 -40.16
C GLN A 132 34.22 -43.19 -39.32
N LYS A 133 34.34 -43.02 -38.01
CA LYS A 133 34.64 -44.14 -37.10
C LYS A 133 33.52 -45.17 -37.05
N VAL A 134 32.26 -44.74 -37.09
CA VAL A 134 31.11 -45.65 -37.18
C VAL A 134 31.12 -46.40 -38.52
N ALA A 135 31.35 -45.72 -39.63
CA ALA A 135 31.43 -46.34 -40.95
C ALA A 135 32.58 -47.37 -41.04
N GLU A 136 33.75 -47.06 -40.47
CA GLU A 136 34.87 -48.00 -40.37
C GLU A 136 34.51 -49.24 -39.54
N MET A 137 33.88 -49.07 -38.37
CA MET A 137 33.43 -50.18 -37.52
C MET A 137 32.37 -51.05 -38.23
N GLU A 138 31.45 -50.45 -38.97
CA GLU A 138 30.46 -51.17 -39.78
C GLU A 138 31.13 -51.99 -40.89
N ALA A 139 32.13 -51.43 -41.57
CA ALA A 139 32.92 -52.13 -42.57
C ALA A 139 33.68 -53.33 -41.96
N GLN A 140 34.33 -53.13 -40.82
CA GLN A 140 35.02 -54.20 -40.09
C GLN A 140 34.06 -55.32 -39.66
N LEU A 141 32.86 -54.97 -39.19
CA LEU A 141 31.82 -55.94 -38.85
C LEU A 141 31.40 -56.76 -40.06
N PHE A 142 31.16 -56.10 -41.20
CA PHE A 142 30.77 -56.78 -42.44
C PHE A 142 31.87 -57.73 -42.92
N GLU A 143 33.13 -57.29 -42.93
CA GLU A 143 34.28 -58.12 -43.27
C GLU A 143 34.42 -59.30 -42.31
N GLY A 144 34.28 -59.08 -41.01
CA GLY A 144 34.32 -60.11 -39.99
C GLY A 144 33.25 -61.19 -40.18
N ILE A 145 32.00 -60.78 -40.47
CA ILE A 145 30.90 -61.71 -40.77
C ILE A 145 31.20 -62.52 -42.03
N LYS A 146 31.73 -61.88 -43.08
CA LYS A 146 32.10 -62.57 -44.33
C LYS A 146 33.17 -63.62 -44.07
N VAL A 147 34.24 -63.26 -43.35
CA VAL A 147 35.31 -64.19 -42.97
C VAL A 147 34.74 -65.35 -42.14
N GLN A 148 33.94 -65.06 -41.12
CA GLN A 148 33.32 -66.08 -40.28
C GLN A 148 32.47 -67.07 -41.08
N LYS A 149 31.68 -66.58 -42.05
CA LYS A 149 30.91 -67.44 -42.97
C LYS A 149 31.81 -68.37 -43.79
N THR A 150 32.96 -67.87 -44.29
CA THR A 150 33.90 -68.72 -45.04
C THR A 150 34.54 -69.81 -44.17
N VAL A 151 34.81 -69.50 -42.89
CA VAL A 151 35.34 -70.49 -41.93
C VAL A 151 34.31 -71.58 -41.67
N ILE A 152 33.05 -71.22 -41.41
CA ILE A 152 31.96 -72.18 -41.20
C ILE A 152 31.77 -73.06 -42.44
N ALA A 153 31.76 -72.46 -43.64
CA ALA A 153 31.62 -73.22 -44.88
C ALA A 153 32.76 -74.23 -45.08
N ARG A 154 34.01 -73.84 -44.75
CA ARG A 154 35.16 -74.75 -44.79
C ARG A 154 35.00 -75.89 -43.78
N GLN A 155 34.63 -75.58 -42.54
CA GLN A 155 34.42 -76.58 -41.49
C GLN A 155 33.32 -77.59 -41.87
N GLN A 156 32.23 -77.13 -42.49
CA GLN A 156 31.17 -78.03 -42.99
C GLN A 156 31.66 -78.99 -44.08
N VAL A 157 32.58 -78.55 -44.95
CA VAL A 157 33.19 -79.42 -45.96
C VAL A 157 34.09 -80.47 -45.31
N GLU A 158 34.83 -80.11 -44.27
CA GLU A 158 35.68 -81.05 -43.51
C GLU A 158 34.86 -82.10 -42.77
N VAL A 159 33.78 -81.69 -42.09
CA VAL A 159 32.86 -82.62 -41.41
C VAL A 159 32.24 -83.60 -42.43
N ARG A 160 31.75 -83.10 -43.57
CA ARG A 160 31.16 -83.95 -44.62
C ARG A 160 32.17 -84.95 -45.21
N LYS A 161 33.46 -84.60 -45.27
CA LYS A 161 34.54 -85.52 -45.71
C LYS A 161 34.86 -86.59 -44.67
N ALA A 162 34.60 -86.36 -43.39
CA ALA A 162 34.82 -87.33 -42.33
C ALA A 162 33.65 -88.32 -42.15
N GLU A 163 32.46 -87.97 -42.66
CA GLU A 163 31.25 -88.79 -42.59
C GLU A 163 31.04 -89.75 -43.78
N ASN A 164 31.83 -89.63 -44.86
CA ASN A 164 31.85 -90.54 -46.01
C ASN A 164 33.15 -91.33 -46.07
#